data_AF-A0A532CPW9-F1
#
_entry.id   AF-A0A532CPW9-F1
#
_cell.length_a   1.000
_cell.length_b   1.000
_cell.length_c   1.000
_cell.angle_alpha   90.00
_cell.angle_beta   90.00
_cell.angle_gamma   90.00
#
_symmetry.space_group_name_H-M   'P 1'
#
loop_
_entity.id
_entity.type
_entity.pdbx_description
1 polymer ?
#
loop_
_entity_poly.entity_id
_entity_poly.type
_entity_poly.pdbx_seq_one_letter_code
_entity_poly.pdbx_strand_id
1 'polypeptide(L)'
;MNVRMLQESTKIFFRDVYDHVVQIVDTIETLREMVSAGLDIYLSSISYRLNAVMKVLTIITTIFMPLTFIVGIYGMNFEHMPELKWEWGYPLVLGVMVVIAVTMLGFFKGKKWI
;
A
#
# COMPACT_ATOMS: atom_id res chain seq x y z
N MET A 1 -66.81 -0.87 -29.01
CA MET A 1 -66.34 0.49 -28.69
C MET A 1 -64.98 0.65 -29.36
N ASN A 2 -64.96 1.25 -30.55
CA ASN A 2 -63.78 1.29 -31.43
C ASN A 2 -62.71 2.20 -30.85
N VAL A 3 -61.54 1.63 -30.53
CA VAL A 3 -60.33 2.35 -30.13
C VAL A 3 -59.86 3.17 -31.34
N ARG A 4 -60.29 4.43 -31.43
CA ARG A 4 -59.81 5.40 -32.43
C ARG A 4 -58.35 5.75 -32.12
N MET A 5 -57.47 4.95 -32.71
CA MET A 5 -56.22 5.31 -33.39
C MET A 5 -55.34 6.37 -32.71
N LEU A 6 -54.25 5.88 -32.11
CA LEU A 6 -52.99 6.63 -32.02
C LEU A 6 -52.69 7.23 -33.40
N GLN A 7 -52.78 8.55 -33.51
CA GLN A 7 -52.41 9.30 -34.72
C GLN A 7 -50.92 9.01 -35.03
N GLU A 8 -50.52 8.86 -36.32
CA GLU A 8 -49.13 8.56 -36.69
C GLU A 8 -48.11 9.51 -36.03
N SER A 9 -48.50 10.76 -35.82
CA SER A 9 -47.74 11.78 -35.09
C SER A 9 -47.47 11.41 -33.64
N THR A 10 -48.45 10.86 -32.90
CA THR A 10 -48.29 10.45 -31.49
C THR A 10 -47.32 9.28 -31.35
N LYS A 11 -47.29 8.37 -32.33
CA LYS A 11 -46.37 7.22 -32.35
C LYS A 11 -44.90 7.65 -32.45
N ILE A 12 -44.63 8.76 -33.15
CA ILE A 12 -43.29 9.34 -33.28
C ILE A 12 -42.81 9.91 -31.93
N PHE A 13 -43.66 10.64 -31.21
CA PHE A 13 -43.32 11.15 -29.87
C PHE A 13 -43.02 10.02 -28.86
N PHE A 14 -43.80 8.93 -28.89
CA PHE A 14 -43.52 7.77 -28.03
C PHE A 14 -42.21 7.08 -28.39
N ARG A 15 -41.85 7.02 -29.67
CA ARG A 15 -40.56 6.45 -30.10
C ARG A 15 -39.39 7.30 -29.62
N ASP A 16 -39.50 8.62 -29.72
CA ASP A 16 -38.45 9.55 -29.25
C ASP A 16 -38.22 9.42 -27.73
N VAL A 17 -39.30 9.36 -26.94
CA VAL A 17 -39.20 9.09 -25.50
C VAL A 17 -38.59 7.73 -25.22
N TYR A 18 -38.97 6.69 -25.98
CA TYR A 18 -38.38 5.36 -25.84
C TYR A 18 -36.87 5.38 -26.14
N ASP A 19 -36.45 6.03 -27.22
CA ASP A 19 -35.04 6.15 -27.61
C ASP A 19 -34.24 6.90 -26.53
N HIS A 20 -34.80 7.97 -25.94
CA HIS A 20 -34.19 8.66 -24.81
C HIS A 20 -34.09 7.80 -23.55
N VAL A 21 -35.12 7.01 -23.24
CA VAL A 21 -35.08 6.08 -22.10
C VAL A 21 -33.98 5.06 -22.31
N VAL A 22 -33.84 4.49 -23.51
CA VAL A 22 -32.76 3.55 -23.85
C VAL A 22 -31.39 4.22 -23.66
N GLN A 23 -31.21 5.44 -24.18
CA GLN A 23 -29.95 6.17 -24.04
C GLN A 23 -29.59 6.46 -22.57
N ILE A 24 -30.59 6.80 -21.74
CA ILE A 24 -30.39 7.01 -20.30
C ILE A 24 -29.99 5.71 -19.62
N VAL A 25 -30.63 4.59 -19.97
CA VAL A 25 -30.28 3.26 -19.42
C VAL A 25 -28.83 2.89 -19.76
N ASP A 26 -28.40 3.07 -21.01
CA ASP A 26 -27.02 2.81 -21.43
C ASP A 26 -26.02 3.72 -20.69
N THR A 27 -26.40 4.97 -20.45
CA THR A 27 -25.59 5.93 -19.68
C THR A 27 -25.47 5.49 -18.22
N ILE A 28 -26.57 5.05 -17.60
CA ILE A 28 -26.57 4.53 -16.22
C ILE A 28 -25.67 3.30 -16.11
N GLU A 29 -25.73 2.40 -17.09
CA GLU A 29 -24.87 1.21 -17.12
C GLU A 29 -23.39 1.59 -17.18
N THR A 30 -23.05 2.51 -18.09
CA THR A 30 -21.69 3.05 -18.23
C THR A 30 -21.21 3.72 -16.93
N LEU A 31 -22.06 4.52 -16.28
CA LEU A 31 -21.74 5.14 -15.00
C LEU A 31 -21.52 4.10 -13.90
N ARG A 32 -22.30 3.02 -13.88
CA ARG A 32 -22.14 1.93 -12.92
C ARG A 32 -20.79 1.23 -13.09
N GLU A 33 -20.38 0.97 -14.33
CA GLU A 33 -19.06 0.42 -14.65
C GLU A 33 -17.92 1.37 -14.23
N MET A 34 -18.05 2.67 -14.51
CA MET A 34 -17.06 3.68 -14.10
C MET A 34 -16.92 3.77 -12.58
N VAL A 35 -18.03 3.72 -11.83
CA VAL A 35 -18.00 3.72 -10.36
C VAL A 35 -17.31 2.47 -9.83
N SER A 36 -17.59 1.30 -10.41
CA SER A 36 -16.92 0.05 -10.03
C SER A 36 -15.42 0.13 -10.28
N ALA A 37 -15.01 0.58 -11.47
CA ALA A 37 -13.60 0.76 -11.81
C ALA A 37 -12.91 1.79 -10.88
N GLY A 38 -13.61 2.87 -10.52
CA GLY A 38 -13.12 3.86 -9.57
C GLY A 38 -12.87 3.28 -8.17
N LEU A 39 -13.79 2.41 -7.69
CA LEU A 39 -13.63 1.70 -6.42
C LEU A 39 -12.41 0.77 -6.46
N ASP A 40 -12.23 0.01 -7.55
CA ASP A 40 -11.09 -0.90 -7.71
C ASP A 40 -9.74 -0.15 -7.74
N ILE A 41 -9.69 1.01 -8.41
CA ILE A 41 -8.52 1.88 -8.41
C ILE A 41 -8.26 2.43 -7.00
N TYR A 42 -9.30 2.84 -6.28
CA TYR A 42 -9.17 3.35 -4.91
C TYR A 42 -8.62 2.29 -3.95
N LEU A 43 -9.16 1.07 -4.00
CA LEU A 43 -8.66 -0.06 -3.20
C LEU A 43 -7.21 -0.42 -3.57
N SER A 44 -6.88 -0.37 -4.86
CA SER A 44 -5.50 -0.56 -5.34
C SER A 44 -4.55 0.51 -4.81
N SER A 45 -4.99 1.77 -4.78
CA SER A 45 -4.23 2.90 -4.22
C SER A 45 -4.01 2.78 -2.71
N ILE A 46 -5.03 2.33 -1.96
CA ILE A 46 -4.88 2.01 -0.54
C ILE A 46 -3.84 0.91 -0.35
N SER A 47 -3.93 -0.18 -1.12
CA SER A 47 -3.00 -1.30 -1.04
C SER A 47 -1.57 -0.87 -1.38
N TYR A 48 -1.39 0.00 -2.37
CA TYR A 48 -0.10 0.60 -2.70
C TYR A 48 0.47 1.41 -1.53
N ARG A 49 -0.34 2.27 -0.90
CA ARG A 49 0.06 3.05 0.27
C ARG A 49 0.41 2.17 1.45
N LEU A 50 -0.38 1.13 1.74
CA LEU A 50 -0.09 0.16 2.79
C LEU A 50 1.23 -0.55 2.54
N ASN A 51 1.48 -1.00 1.31
CA ASN A 51 2.76 -1.62 0.94
C ASN A 51 3.95 -0.65 1.13
N ALA A 52 3.78 0.63 0.81
CA ALA A 52 4.81 1.64 1.06
C ALA A 52 5.08 1.83 2.57
N VAL A 53 4.03 1.94 3.38
CA VAL A 53 4.16 2.05 4.85
C VAL A 53 4.82 0.81 5.44
N MET A 54 4.40 -0.39 5.02
CA MET A 54 4.98 -1.66 5.46
C MET A 54 6.46 -1.75 5.10
N LYS A 55 6.85 -1.34 3.89
CA LYS A 55 8.27 -1.30 3.50
C LYS A 55 9.09 -0.43 4.45
N VAL A 56 8.62 0.78 4.77
CA VAL A 56 9.34 1.67 5.70
C VAL A 56 9.46 1.03 7.09
N LEU A 57 8.36 0.48 7.61
CA LEU A 57 8.36 -0.18 8.92
C LEU A 57 9.31 -1.39 8.95
N THR A 58 9.30 -2.23 7.91
CA THR A 58 10.19 -3.38 7.79
C THR A 58 11.65 -2.94 7.73
N ILE A 59 12.00 -1.94 6.92
CA ILE A 59 13.39 -1.44 6.83
C ILE A 59 13.89 -0.99 8.21
N ILE A 60 13.11 -0.16 8.91
CA ILE A 60 13.44 0.29 10.26
C ILE A 60 13.61 -0.92 11.18
N THR A 61 12.64 -1.83 11.20
CA THR A 61 12.64 -3.00 12.08
C THR A 61 13.84 -3.92 11.83
N THR A 62 14.15 -4.22 10.57
CA THR A 62 15.29 -5.08 10.20
C THR A 62 16.64 -4.46 10.57
N ILE A 63 16.77 -3.13 10.54
CA ILE A 63 17.98 -2.45 11.03
C ILE A 63 18.07 -2.53 12.55
N PHE A 64 16.97 -2.24 13.26
CA PHE A 64 16.99 -2.18 14.72
C PHE A 64 17.06 -3.56 15.39
N MET A 65 16.46 -4.61 14.83
CA MET A 65 16.44 -5.94 15.44
C MET A 65 17.83 -6.51 15.81
N PRO A 66 18.84 -6.57 14.91
CA PRO A 66 20.17 -7.04 15.29
C PRO A 66 20.89 -6.08 16.25
N LEU A 67 20.66 -4.77 16.13
CA LEU A 67 21.25 -3.78 17.03
C LEU A 67 20.71 -3.92 18.45
N THR A 68 19.39 -4.04 18.61
CA THR A 68 18.73 -4.29 19.89
C THR A 68 19.13 -5.63 20.47
N PHE A 69 19.34 -6.66 19.66
CA PHE A 69 19.86 -7.95 20.12
C PHE A 69 21.27 -7.82 20.72
N ILE A 70 22.18 -7.10 20.07
CA ILE A 70 23.52 -6.82 20.59
C ILE A 70 23.43 -6.06 21.91
N VAL A 71 22.65 -4.97 21.94
CA VAL A 71 22.43 -4.18 23.17
C VAL A 71 21.82 -5.03 24.28
N GLY A 72 20.89 -5.92 23.96
CA GLY A 72 20.27 -6.84 24.90
C GLY A 72 21.27 -7.81 25.52
N ILE A 73 22.16 -8.39 24.72
CA ILE A 73 23.25 -9.25 25.21
C ILE A 73 24.17 -8.47 26.15
N TYR A 74 24.64 -7.28 25.75
CA TYR A 74 25.53 -6.46 26.59
C TYR A 74 24.82 -5.83 27.80
N GLY A 75 23.49 -5.72 27.78
CA GLY A 75 22.67 -5.25 28.89
C GLY A 75 22.34 -6.33 29.92
N MET A 76 22.67 -7.60 29.65
CA MET A 76 22.53 -8.68 30.62
C MET A 76 23.68 -8.62 31.65
N ASN A 77 23.34 -8.71 32.94
CA ASN A 77 24.31 -8.69 34.06
C ASN A 77 25.15 -9.98 34.12
N PHE A 78 26.03 -10.20 33.15
CA PHE A 78 26.97 -11.33 33.17
C PHE A 78 28.20 -10.97 34.00
N GLU A 79 28.40 -11.68 35.10
CA GLU A 79 29.54 -11.52 36.03
C GLU A 79 30.91 -11.90 35.41
N HIS A 80 30.88 -12.67 34.31
CA HIS A 80 32.06 -13.12 33.54
C HIS A 80 31.89 -12.83 32.03
N MET A 81 31.93 -11.56 31.64
CA MET A 81 32.18 -11.18 30.23
C MET A 81 33.67 -10.87 30.04
N PRO A 82 34.48 -11.74 29.41
CA PRO A 82 35.91 -11.49 29.18
C PRO A 82 36.15 -10.24 28.31
N GLU A 83 35.17 -9.86 27.49
CA GLU A 83 35.17 -8.66 26.64
C GLU A 83 35.03 -7.34 27.42
N LEU A 84 34.44 -7.37 28.63
CA LEU A 84 34.19 -6.19 29.46
C LEU A 84 35.47 -5.64 30.11
N LYS A 85 36.48 -6.50 30.29
CA LYS A 85 37.81 -6.12 30.82
C LYS A 85 38.76 -5.59 29.74
N TRP A 86 38.35 -5.62 28.46
CA TRP A 86 39.14 -5.14 27.35
C TRP A 86 38.77 -3.69 27.05
N GLU A 87 39.72 -2.76 27.16
CA GLU A 87 39.48 -1.32 26.91
C GLU A 87 38.90 -1.03 25.51
N TRP A 88 39.12 -1.93 24.55
CA TRP A 88 38.66 -1.80 23.16
C TRP A 88 37.35 -2.56 22.86
N GLY A 89 36.82 -3.34 23.80
CA GLY A 89 35.60 -4.13 23.60
C GLY A 89 34.39 -3.24 23.26
N TYR A 90 34.17 -2.18 24.05
CA TYR A 90 33.05 -1.26 23.86
C TYR A 90 33.15 -0.48 22.52
N PRO A 91 34.28 0.14 22.15
CA PRO A 91 34.46 0.75 20.82
C PRO A 91 34.28 -0.23 19.65
N LEU A 92 34.75 -1.48 19.79
CA LEU A 92 34.64 -2.48 18.73
C LEU A 92 33.19 -2.91 18.48
N VAL A 93 32.41 -3.12 19.54
CA VAL A 93 30.97 -3.43 19.45
C VAL A 93 30.20 -2.30 18.80
N LEU A 94 30.48 -1.05 19.18
CA LEU A 94 29.91 0.12 18.52
C LEU A 94 30.28 0.18 17.03
N GLY A 95 31.53 -0.12 16.69
CA GLY A 95 31.98 -0.24 15.30
C GLY A 95 31.19 -1.30 14.53
N VAL A 96 31.00 -2.48 15.10
CA VAL A 96 30.19 -3.57 14.50
C VAL A 96 28.74 -3.14 14.30
N MET A 97 28.13 -2.48 15.29
CA MET A 97 26.76 -1.95 15.19
C MET A 97 26.63 -0.93 14.05
N VAL A 98 27.59 -0.01 13.91
CA VAL A 98 27.61 0.96 12.80
C VAL A 98 27.78 0.26 11.45
N VAL A 99 28.67 -0.71 11.35
CA VAL A 99 28.87 -1.49 10.12
C VAL A 99 27.61 -2.25 9.72
N ILE A 100 26.91 -2.88 10.67
CA ILE A 100 25.63 -3.55 10.41
C ILE A 100 24.57 -2.55 9.92
N ALA A 101 24.46 -1.38 10.56
CA ALA A 101 23.50 -0.36 10.15
C ALA A 101 23.78 0.14 8.72
N VAL A 102 25.05 0.46 8.41
CA VAL A 102 25.46 0.97 7.10
C VAL A 102 25.31 -0.09 6.00
N THR A 103 25.67 -1.35 6.27
CA THR A 103 25.52 -2.45 5.29
C THR A 103 24.05 -2.72 4.98
N MET A 104 23.18 -2.73 6.00
CA MET A 104 21.73 -2.88 5.80
C MET A 104 21.15 -1.70 5.00
N LEU A 105 21.50 -0.46 5.33
CA LEU A 105 21.07 0.72 4.58
C LEU A 105 21.53 0.67 3.11
N GLY A 106 22.78 0.29 2.87
CA GLY A 106 23.33 0.11 1.52
C GLY A 106 22.61 -0.97 0.73
N PHE A 107 22.31 -2.11 1.37
CA PHE A 107 21.55 -3.21 0.76
C PHE A 107 20.12 -2.79 0.38
N PHE A 108 19.41 -2.08 1.26
CA PHE A 108 18.05 -1.60 0.98
C PHE A 108 18.00 -0.52 -0.11
N LYS A 109 19.01 0.34 -0.19
CA LYS A 109 19.16 1.34 -1.26
C LYS A 109 19.40 0.68 -2.63
N GLY A 110 20.22 -0.37 -2.69
CA GLY A 110 20.49 -1.11 -3.93
C GLY A 110 19.27 -1.85 -4.50
N LYS A 111 18.33 -2.24 -3.62
CA LYS A 111 17.12 -2.99 -4.02
C LYS A 111 15.96 -2.11 -4.50
N LYS A 112 16.14 -0.77 -4.56
CA LYS A 112 15.06 0.23 -4.80
C LYS A 112 13.90 0.13 -3.80
N TRP A 113 14.20 -0.34 -2.58
CA TRP A 113 13.21 -0.35 -1.49
C TRP A 113 13.20 0.98 -0.72
N ILE A 114 14.26 1.77 -0.94
CA ILE A 114 14.42 3.20 -0.62
C ILE A 114 14.53 3.97 -1.93
#